data_AF-A0A3D4AU60-F1
#
_entry.id   AF-A0A3D4AU60-F1
#
_cell.length_a   1.000
_cell.length_b   1.000
_cell.length_c   1.000
_cell.angle_alpha   90.00
_cell.angle_beta   90.00
_cell.angle_gamma   90.00
#
_symmetry.space_group_name_H-M   'P 1'
#
loop_
_entity.id
_entity.type
_entity.pdbx_description
1 polymer ?
#
loop_
_entity_poly.entity_id
_entity_poly.type
_entity_poly.pdbx_seq_one_letter_code
_entity_poly.pdbx_strand_id
1 'polypeptide(L)' 'KDKILGVTVVSEHAGDLTAEFVLAMKHGLGLNKILGTIHSYPTWAEGNKYAAGEWKRAHAPEKVLNMLEKYHAWRRG' A
#
# COMPACT_ATOMS: atom_id res chain seq x y z
N LYS A 1 -0.93 5.39 12.30
CA LYS A 1 -1.80 4.18 12.32
C LYS A 1 -2.29 3.94 10.92
N ASP A 2 -2.42 2.69 10.49
CA ASP A 2 -2.90 2.36 9.15
C ASP A 2 -4.43 2.52 9.09
N LYS A 3 -4.90 3.68 8.61
CA LYS A 3 -6.31 4.02 8.50
C LYS A 3 -6.51 4.97 7.31
N ILE A 4 -7.49 4.66 6.47
CA ILE A 4 -7.90 5.52 5.37
C ILE A 4 -8.94 6.51 5.89
N LEU A 5 -8.70 7.81 5.72
CA LEU A 5 -9.60 8.89 6.15
C LEU A 5 -10.46 9.42 5.00
N GLY A 6 -9.97 9.27 3.78
CA GLY A 6 -10.60 9.73 2.55
C GLY A 6 -9.68 9.39 1.37
N VAL A 7 -10.24 9.46 0.16
CA VAL A 7 -9.48 9.29 -1.07
C VAL A 7 -9.98 10.30 -2.10
N THR A 8 -9.10 10.73 -2.99
CA THR A 8 -9.44 11.52 -4.17
C THR A 8 -8.75 10.88 -5.36
N VAL A 9 -9.52 10.43 -6.35
CA VAL A 9 -9.01 9.72 -7.52
C VAL A 9 -9.36 10.51 -8.77
N VAL A 10 -8.37 10.72 -9.63
CA VAL A 10 -8.53 11.32 -10.95
C VAL A 10 -8.00 10.34 -11.98
N SER A 11 -8.90 9.72 -12.73
CA SER A 11 -8.60 8.79 -13.81
C SER A 11 -9.84 8.58 -14.68
N GLU A 12 -9.67 7.98 -15.85
CA GLU A 12 -10.79 7.59 -16.74
C GLU A 12 -11.77 6.63 -16.04
N HIS A 13 -11.27 5.77 -15.14
CA HIS A 13 -12.05 4.78 -14.37
C HIS A 13 -12.13 5.13 -12.87
N ALA A 14 -12.17 6.41 -12.51
CA ALA A 14 -12.10 6.84 -11.11
C ALA A 14 -13.23 6.25 -10.23
N GLY A 15 -14.41 6.04 -10.79
CA GLY A 15 -15.54 5.42 -10.08
C GLY A 15 -15.24 3.99 -9.63
N ASP A 16 -14.69 3.17 -10.52
CA ASP A 16 -14.33 1.77 -10.25
C ASP A 16 -13.22 1.69 -9.20
N LEU A 17 -12.21 2.56 -9.30
CA LEU A 17 -11.10 2.62 -8.35
C LEU A 17 -11.52 3.07 -6.95
N THR A 18 -12.44 4.04 -6.89
CA THR A 18 -12.92 4.60 -5.61
C THR A 18 -13.73 3.57 -4.81
N ALA A 19 -14.40 2.64 -5.49
CA ALA A 19 -15.23 1.62 -4.84
C ALA A 19 -14.43 0.76 -3.84
N GLU A 20 -13.20 0.38 -4.18
CA GLU A 20 -12.33 -0.38 -3.27
C GLU A 20 -12.01 0.42 -2.00
N PHE A 21 -11.67 1.70 -2.14
CA PHE A 21 -11.38 2.57 -0.99
C PHE A 21 -12.62 2.83 -0.13
N VAL A 22 -13.80 2.97 -0.73
CA VAL A 22 -15.07 3.10 0.01
C VAL A 22 -15.35 1.85 0.83
N LEU A 23 -15.18 0.66 0.24
CA LEU A 23 -15.30 -0.61 0.96
C LEU A 23 -14.28 -0.70 2.09
N ALA A 24 -13.02 -0.35 1.82
CA ALA A 24 -11.96 -0.34 2.81
C ALA A 24 -12.29 0.59 3.99
N MET A 25 -12.73 1.82 3.72
CA MET A 25 -13.15 2.77 4.77
C MET A 25 -14.35 2.25 5.57
N LYS A 26 -15.36 1.67 4.91
CA LYS A 26 -16.55 1.10 5.57
C LYS A 26 -16.17 -0.01 6.56
N HIS A 27 -15.20 -0.84 6.21
CA HIS A 27 -14.76 -1.97 7.03
C HIS A 27 -13.51 -1.69 7.88
N GLY A 28 -13.03 -0.44 7.91
CA GLY A 28 -11.84 -0.07 8.68
C GLY A 28 -10.55 -0.74 8.20
N LEU A 29 -10.47 -1.12 6.92
CA LEU A 29 -9.28 -1.66 6.30
C LEU A 29 -8.33 -0.53 5.90
N GLY A 30 -7.06 -0.67 6.29
CA GLY A 30 -6.00 0.27 5.95
C GLY A 30 -5.30 -0.05 4.62
N LEU A 31 -4.32 0.78 4.26
CA LEU A 31 -3.53 0.63 3.04
C LEU A 31 -2.68 -0.64 3.04
N ASN A 32 -2.26 -1.17 4.20
CA ASN A 32 -1.57 -2.47 4.21
C ASN A 32 -2.47 -3.61 3.70
N LYS A 33 -3.80 -3.52 3.91
CA LYS A 33 -4.73 -4.53 3.41
C LYS A 33 -4.91 -4.42 1.90
N ILE A 34 -5.06 -3.21 1.37
CA ILE A 34 -5.08 -2.97 -0.09
C ILE A 34 -3.78 -3.48 -0.73
N LEU A 35 -2.62 -3.13 -0.18
CA LEU A 35 -1.32 -3.60 -0.70
C LEU A 35 -1.19 -5.14 -0.71
N GLY A 36 -1.74 -5.81 0.31
CA GLY A 36 -1.71 -7.27 0.44
C GLY A 36 -2.73 -8.01 -0.43
N THR A 37 -3.69 -7.31 -1.03
CA THR A 37 -4.71 -7.91 -1.92
C THR A 37 -4.10 -8.21 -3.29
N ILE A 38 -4.41 -9.39 -3.84
CA ILE A 38 -4.06 -9.72 -5.22
C ILE A 38 -5.00 -8.94 -6.14
N HIS A 39 -4.42 -8.00 -6.88
CA HIS A 39 -5.12 -7.23 -7.89
C HIS A 39 -5.03 -7.95 -9.24
N SER A 40 -6.09 -7.90 -10.03
CA SER A 40 -6.10 -8.45 -11.38
C SER A 40 -5.13 -7.69 -12.28
N TYR A 41 -4.38 -8.43 -13.09
CA TYR A 41 -3.46 -7.89 -14.09
C TYR A 41 -3.93 -8.28 -15.50
N PRO A 42 -3.89 -7.38 -16.49
CA PRO A 42 -3.60 -5.94 -16.40
C PRO A 42 -4.88 -5.13 -16.15
N THR A 43 -4.98 -4.38 -15.04
CA THR A 43 -6.17 -3.55 -14.76
C THR A 43 -5.86 -2.22 -14.07
N TRP A 44 -6.77 -1.26 -14.15
CA TRP A 44 -6.67 0.01 -13.42
C TRP A 44 -6.58 -0.17 -11.91
N ALA A 45 -7.20 -1.22 -11.35
CA ALA A 45 -7.21 -1.48 -9.91
C ALA A 45 -5.78 -1.60 -9.35
N GLU A 46 -4.80 -2.01 -10.15
CA GLU A 46 -3.40 -2.03 -9.77
C GLU A 46 -2.88 -0.67 -9.30
N GLY A 47 -3.47 0.42 -9.79
CA GLY A 47 -3.20 1.79 -9.29
C GLY A 47 -3.42 1.93 -7.79
N ASN A 48 -4.45 1.30 -7.23
CA ASN A 48 -4.74 1.34 -5.79
C ASN A 48 -3.66 0.59 -5.00
N LYS A 49 -3.23 -0.58 -5.50
CA LYS A 49 -2.10 -1.34 -4.95
C LYS A 49 -0.82 -0.53 -4.97
N TYR A 50 -0.51 0.14 -6.08
CA TYR A 50 0.70 0.95 -6.20
C TYR A 50 0.67 2.15 -5.26
N ALA A 51 -0.46 2.85 -5.14
CA ALA A 51 -0.62 3.94 -4.18
C ALA A 51 -0.41 3.47 -2.73
N ALA A 52 -0.97 2.31 -2.37
CA ALA A 52 -0.73 1.69 -1.07
C ALA A 52 0.74 1.28 -0.86
N GLY A 53 1.42 0.84 -1.92
CA GLY A 53 2.84 0.51 -1.94
C GLY A 53 3.73 1.72 -1.67
N GLU A 54 3.46 2.85 -2.33
CA GLU A 54 4.20 4.11 -2.10
C GLU A 54 4.01 4.60 -0.66
N TRP A 55 2.78 4.56 -0.14
CA TRP A 55 2.53 4.86 1.26
C TRP A 55 3.33 3.93 2.19
N LYS A 56 3.36 2.62 1.91
CA LYS A 56 4.10 1.64 2.73
C LYS A 56 5.60 1.91 2.72
N ARG A 57 6.17 2.28 1.58
CA ARG A 57 7.58 2.67 1.46
C ARG A 57 7.89 3.90 2.32
N ALA A 58 7.05 4.93 2.26
CA ALA A 58 7.20 6.15 3.07
C ALA A 58 7.05 5.91 4.59
N HIS A 59 6.39 4.81 4.99
CA HIS A 59 6.17 4.45 6.40
C HIS A 59 7.03 3.25 6.85
N ALA A 60 8.05 2.88 6.07
CA ALA A 60 8.95 1.81 6.43
C ALA A 60 9.87 2.25 7.59
N PRO A 61 10.11 1.37 8.59
CA PRO A 61 10.97 1.71 9.72
C PRO A 61 12.45 1.69 9.33
N GLU A 62 12.98 2.82 8.84
CA GLU A 62 14.35 2.94 8.32
C GLU A 62 15.43 2.47 9.31
N LYS A 63 15.29 2.79 10.60
CA LYS A 63 16.25 2.36 11.64
C LYS A 63 16.36 0.84 11.71
N VAL A 64 15.23 0.14 11.61
CA VAL A 64 15.18 -1.33 11.65
C VAL A 64 15.79 -1.90 10.36
N LEU A 65 15.48 -1.30 9.21
CA LEU A 65 16.07 -1.70 7.93
C LEU A 65 17.60 -1.55 7.94
N ASN A 66 18.12 -0.45 8.47
CA ASN A 66 19.56 -0.21 8.59
C ASN A 66 20.23 -1.19 9.57
N MET A 67 19.55 -1.55 10.67
CA MET A 67 20.04 -2.61 11.57
C MET A 67 20.06 -3.97 10.88
N LEU A 68 18.99 -4.31 10.15
CA LEU A 68 18.91 -5.55 9.38
C LEU A 68 20.00 -5.62 8.32
N GLU A 69 20.26 -4.52 7.62
CA GLU A 69 21.31 -4.43 6.61
C GLU A 69 22.68 -4.75 7.23
N LYS A 70 23.02 -4.13 8.36
CA LYS A 70 24.27 -4.41 9.10
C LYS A 70 24.35 -5.87 9.55
N TYR A 71 23.25 -6.42 10.06
CA TYR A 71 23.19 -7.82 10.46
C TYR A 71 23.38 -8.78 9.28
N HIS A 72 22.71 -8.54 8.14
CA HIS A 72 22.86 -9.33 6.92
C HIS A 72 24.25 -9.16 6.29
N ALA A 73 24.88 -8.00 6.39
CA ALA A 73 26.26 -7.80 5.96
C ALA A 73 27.23 -8.63 6.82
N TRP A 74 27.06 -8.61 8.14
CA TRP A 74 27.85 -9.46 9.06
C TRP A 74 27.65 -10.96 8.80
N ARG A 75 26.42 -11.41 8.54
CA ARG A 75 26.09 -12.82 8.24
C ARG A 75 26.56 -13.31 6.87
N ARG A 76 26.77 -12.40 5.92
CA ARG A 76 27.30 -12.71 4.58
C ARG A 76 28.84 -12.66 4.55
N GLY A 77 29.48 -12.25 5.66
CA GLY A 77 30.91 -12.37 5.89
C GLY A 77 31.33 -13.80 6.17
#